data_AF-L0H3G4-F1
#
_entry.id   AF-L0H3G4-F1
#
_cell.length_a   1.000
_cell.length_b   1.000
_cell.length_c   1.000
_cell.angle_alpha   90.00
_cell.angle_beta   90.00
_cell.angle_gamma   90.00
#
_symmetry.space_group_name_H-M   'P 1'
#
loop_
_entity.id
_entity.type
_entity.pdbx_description
1 polymer ?
#
loop_
_entity_poly.entity_id
_entity_poly.type
_entity_poly.pdbx_seq_one_letter_code
_entity_poly.pdbx_strand_id
1 'polypeptide(L)'
;MDLNLNTGRAERRVRKIDDHQPTGAMTMNESDTILLSDDERTRCEVWTRVMGYHRPVSAFNAGKRAEHGERCYFSEQPQGAGQAHPAQAGERVAA
;
A
#
# COMPACT_ATOMS: atom_id res chain seq x y z
N MET A 1 22.39 71.04 -39.86
CA MET A 1 22.14 69.76 -40.55
C MET A 1 22.19 68.73 -39.43
N ASP A 2 21.11 68.66 -38.66
CA ASP A 2 21.10 67.96 -37.39
C ASP A 2 20.04 66.88 -37.48
N LEU A 3 20.49 65.68 -37.86
CA LEU A 3 19.67 64.49 -38.01
C LEU A 3 19.33 63.98 -36.61
N ASN A 4 18.06 64.11 -36.27
CA ASN A 4 17.44 63.66 -35.04
C ASN A 4 17.29 62.12 -35.08
N LEU A 5 18.28 61.38 -34.55
CA LEU A 5 18.19 59.93 -34.33
C LEU A 5 17.51 59.64 -32.99
N ASN A 6 16.18 59.69 -32.98
CA ASN A 6 15.41 59.14 -31.86
C ASN A 6 15.38 57.61 -31.96
N THR A 7 16.44 56.96 -31.48
CA THR A 7 16.50 55.50 -31.34
C THR A 7 15.56 55.07 -30.23
N GLY A 8 14.33 54.68 -30.61
CA GLY A 8 13.32 54.13 -29.72
C GLY A 8 13.84 52.89 -28.99
N ARG A 9 14.25 53.08 -27.73
CA ARG A 9 14.59 52.01 -26.79
C ARG A 9 13.32 51.24 -26.48
N ALA A 10 13.06 50.16 -27.23
CA ALA A 10 12.00 49.21 -26.94
C ALA A 10 12.22 48.64 -25.54
N GLU A 11 11.45 49.11 -24.57
CA GLU A 11 11.45 48.60 -23.22
C GLU A 11 10.97 47.15 -23.26
N ARG A 12 11.92 46.24 -23.06
CA ARG A 12 11.68 44.80 -22.95
C ARG A 12 10.87 44.59 -21.68
N ARG A 13 9.55 44.63 -21.80
CA ARG A 13 8.60 44.37 -20.72
C ARG A 13 8.88 42.97 -20.19
N VAL A 14 9.63 42.89 -19.07
CA VAL A 14 9.82 41.67 -18.30
C VAL A 14 8.42 41.20 -17.95
N ARG A 15 7.95 40.13 -18.59
CA ARG A 15 6.73 39.46 -18.15
C ARG A 15 7.07 38.95 -16.77
N LYS A 16 6.43 39.52 -15.75
CA LYS A 16 6.37 38.92 -14.42
C LYS A 16 6.04 37.43 -14.62
N ILE A 17 6.96 36.57 -14.22
CA ILE A 17 6.70 35.15 -14.01
C ILE A 17 6.03 35.08 -12.63
N ASP A 18 4.86 35.70 -12.53
CA ASP A 18 3.96 35.49 -11.41
C ASP A 18 2.89 34.53 -11.94
N ASP A 19 2.58 33.54 -11.12
CA ASP A 19 1.75 32.36 -11.37
C ASP A 19 2.49 31.17 -12.01
N HIS A 20 3.37 30.54 -11.22
CA HIS A 20 3.36 29.09 -11.20
C HIS A 20 1.93 28.66 -10.85
N GLN A 21 1.11 28.36 -11.86
CA GLN A 21 -0.10 27.58 -11.63
C GLN A 21 0.36 26.32 -10.88
N PRO A 22 -0.20 26.00 -9.70
CA PRO A 22 0.08 24.71 -9.09
C PRO A 22 -0.40 23.68 -10.12
N THR A 23 0.56 22.95 -10.69
CA THR A 23 0.31 21.76 -11.50
C THR A 23 -0.79 20.99 -10.80
N GLY A 24 -1.93 20.85 -11.47
CA GLY A 24 -3.20 20.44 -10.86
C GLY A 24 -2.99 19.38 -9.80
N ALA A 25 -3.48 19.66 -8.60
CA ALA A 25 -3.53 18.68 -7.53
C ALA A 25 -4.18 17.42 -8.10
N MET A 26 -3.36 16.39 -8.34
CA MET A 26 -3.83 15.06 -8.68
C MET A 26 -4.51 14.56 -7.42
N THR A 27 -5.81 14.84 -7.32
CA THR A 27 -6.67 14.29 -6.28
C THR A 27 -6.56 12.78 -6.39
N MET A 28 -5.78 12.17 -5.50
CA MET A 28 -5.81 10.73 -5.34
C MET A 28 -7.23 10.40 -4.90
N ASN A 29 -8.03 9.85 -5.81
CA ASN A 29 -9.39 9.44 -5.50
C ASN A 29 -9.31 8.44 -4.35
N GLU A 30 -9.90 8.88 -3.25
CA GLU A 30 -10.02 8.16 -2.01
C GLU A 30 -10.97 6.98 -2.26
N SER A 31 -10.40 5.79 -2.48
CA SER A 31 -11.07 4.51 -2.26
C SER A 31 -12.10 4.05 -3.30
N ASP A 32 -11.66 3.73 -4.53
CA ASP A 32 -12.39 2.76 -5.36
C ASP A 32 -12.23 1.36 -4.74
N THR A 33 -13.08 1.04 -3.77
CA THR A 33 -13.18 -0.32 -3.23
C THR A 33 -13.91 -1.17 -4.25
N ILE A 34 -13.17 -1.92 -5.07
CA ILE A 34 -13.74 -2.80 -6.08
C ILE A 34 -14.38 -4.01 -5.36
N LEU A 35 -15.69 -3.93 -5.12
CA LEU A 35 -16.48 -4.99 -4.49
C LEU A 35 -16.94 -6.00 -5.57
N LEU A 36 -16.28 -7.16 -5.64
CA LEU A 36 -16.70 -8.28 -6.51
C LEU A 36 -17.72 -9.17 -5.78
N SER A 37 -18.74 -9.61 -6.51
CA SER A 37 -19.61 -10.71 -6.06
C SER A 37 -18.84 -12.04 -6.03
N ASP A 38 -19.32 -13.03 -5.27
CA ASP A 38 -18.61 -14.31 -5.10
C ASP A 38 -18.51 -15.11 -6.41
N ASP A 39 -19.52 -15.02 -7.28
CA ASP A 39 -19.53 -15.70 -8.59
C ASP A 39 -18.49 -15.13 -9.58
N GLU A 40 -18.11 -13.87 -9.41
CA GLU A 40 -17.08 -13.20 -10.23
C GLU A 40 -15.66 -13.49 -9.73
N ARG A 41 -15.51 -14.09 -8.54
CA ARG A 41 -14.20 -14.38 -7.93
C ARG A 41 -13.63 -15.67 -8.49
N THR A 42 -12.34 -15.61 -8.84
CA THR A 42 -11.55 -16.82 -9.15
C THR A 42 -10.77 -17.26 -7.90
N ARG A 43 -10.76 -18.56 -7.61
CA ARG A 43 -9.99 -19.11 -6.48
C ARG A 43 -8.48 -18.95 -6.75
N CYS A 44 -7.79 -18.30 -5.81
CA CYS A 44 -6.33 -18.26 -5.82
C CYS A 44 -5.74 -19.58 -5.29
N GLU A 45 -4.77 -20.13 -6.01
CA GLU A 45 -3.95 -21.22 -5.49
C GLU A 45 -2.74 -20.67 -4.73
N VAL A 46 -2.53 -21.19 -3.52
CA VAL A 46 -1.36 -20.86 -2.71
C VAL A 46 -0.29 -21.93 -2.93
N TRP A 47 0.93 -21.50 -3.25
CA TRP A 47 2.07 -22.37 -3.51
C TRP A 47 3.17 -22.13 -2.49
N THR A 48 3.85 -23.18 -2.05
CA THR A 48 4.95 -23.09 -1.10
C THR A 48 6.13 -23.92 -1.55
N ARG A 49 7.33 -23.49 -1.13
CA ARG A 49 8.56 -24.24 -1.36
C ARG A 49 8.69 -25.40 -0.37
N VAL A 50 8.93 -26.61 -0.89
CA VAL A 50 9.24 -27.81 -0.11
C VAL A 50 10.49 -28.43 -0.69
N MET A 51 11.55 -28.59 0.11
CA MET A 51 12.80 -29.24 -0.29
C MET A 51 13.39 -28.76 -1.63
N GLY A 52 13.11 -27.52 -2.03
CA GLY A 52 13.66 -26.93 -3.26
C GLY A 52 12.67 -26.63 -4.37
N TYR A 53 11.48 -27.27 -4.41
CA TYR A 53 10.48 -27.09 -5.47
C TYR A 53 9.19 -26.45 -4.94
N HIS A 54 8.39 -25.86 -5.85
CA HIS A 54 7.08 -25.32 -5.52
C HIS A 54 6.01 -26.40 -5.64
N ARG A 55 5.14 -26.49 -4.63
CA ARG A 55 3.95 -27.33 -4.67
C ARG A 55 2.73 -26.57 -4.14
N PRO A 56 1.55 -26.81 -4.72
CA PRO A 56 0.34 -26.17 -4.26
C PRO A 56 -0.03 -26.70 -2.87
N VAL A 57 -0.44 -25.80 -1.98
CA VAL A 57 -0.86 -26.13 -0.60
C VAL A 57 -2.09 -27.04 -0.60
N SER A 58 -2.94 -26.93 -1.63
CA SER A 58 -4.11 -27.81 -1.83
C SER A 58 -3.75 -29.29 -1.98
N ALA A 59 -2.54 -29.62 -2.45
CA ALA A 59 -2.08 -30.99 -2.63
C ALA A 59 -1.44 -31.61 -1.36
N PHE A 60 -1.64 -31.01 -0.18
CA PHE A 60 -1.01 -31.45 1.06
C PHE A 60 -1.83 -32.54 1.76
N ASN A 61 -1.20 -33.68 2.01
CA ASN A 61 -1.73 -34.70 2.91
C ASN A 61 -1.83 -34.16 4.36
N ALA A 62 -2.62 -34.81 5.21
CA ALA A 62 -2.87 -34.37 6.60
C ALA A 62 -1.59 -34.11 7.41
N GLY A 63 -0.60 -35.02 7.36
CA GLY A 63 0.67 -34.83 8.06
C GLY A 63 1.46 -33.63 7.54
N LYS A 64 1.45 -33.37 6.22
CA LYS A 64 2.10 -32.19 5.64
C LYS A 64 1.40 -30.88 5.98
N ARG A 65 0.08 -30.91 6.17
CA ARG A 65 -0.68 -29.75 6.66
C ARG A 65 -0.30 -29.41 8.11
N ALA A 66 -0.17 -30.42 8.97
CA ALA A 66 0.27 -30.24 10.35
C ALA A 66 1.69 -29.65 10.41
N GLU A 67 2.66 -30.28 9.74
CA GLU A 67 4.04 -29.75 9.65
C GLU A 67 4.10 -28.32 9.11
N HIS A 68 3.26 -27.99 8.12
CA HIS A 68 3.21 -26.63 7.57
C HIS A 68 2.64 -25.61 8.56
N GLY A 69 1.63 -25.99 9.35
CA GLY A 69 1.03 -25.12 10.36
C GLY A 69 1.93 -24.81 11.54
N GLU A 70 2.92 -25.67 11.82
CA GLU A 70 3.93 -25.46 12.86
C GLU A 70 5.08 -24.54 12.42
N ARG A 71 5.09 -24.08 11.15
CA ARG A 71 6.15 -23.20 10.64
C ARG A 71 5.99 -21.78 11.18
N CYS A 72 7.06 -21.24 11.76
CA CYS A 72 7.12 -19.84 12.15
C CYS A 72 7.49 -18.96 10.95
N TYR A 73 6.65 -17.97 10.64
CA TYR A 73 6.96 -16.94 9.67
C TYR A 73 7.86 -15.88 10.29
N PHE A 74 8.70 -15.28 9.45
CA PHE A 74 9.42 -14.08 9.83
C PHE A 74 8.42 -12.94 10.10
N SER A 75 8.65 -12.21 11.18
CA SER A 75 7.90 -11.02 11.55
C SER A 75 8.91 -9.91 11.85
N GLU A 76 8.71 -8.73 11.28
CA GLU A 76 9.54 -7.56 11.54
C GLU A 76 9.40 -7.08 12.98
N GLN A 77 8.24 -7.31 13.59
CA GLN A 77 8.04 -7.11 15.02
C GLN A 77 8.54 -8.35 15.77
N PRO A 78 9.54 -8.23 16.66
CA PRO A 78 9.99 -9.35 17.46
C PRO A 78 8.84 -9.81 18.36
N GLN A 79 8.56 -11.12 18.36
CA GLN A 79 7.50 -11.76 19.15
C GLN A 79 7.71 -11.67 20.69
N GLY A 80 8.65 -10.83 21.15
CA GLY A 80 8.92 -10.51 22.56
C GLY A 80 8.58 -9.07 22.97
N ALA A 81 8.13 -8.20 22.07
CA ALA A 81 7.56 -6.91 22.45
C ALA A 81 6.07 -7.11 22.79
N GLY A 82 5.80 -7.36 24.08
CA GLY A 82 4.53 -7.87 24.58
C GLY A 82 3.29 -7.16 24.04
N GLN A 83 2.43 -7.92 23.36
CA GLN A 83 1.01 -7.60 23.31
C GLN A 83 0.40 -8.14 24.60
N ALA A 84 0.08 -7.24 25.53
CA ALA A 84 -0.67 -7.57 26.73
C ALA A 84 -2.04 -8.12 26.29
N HIS A 85 -2.30 -9.39 26.60
CA HIS A 85 -3.60 -10.01 26.41
C HIS A 85 -4.63 -9.27 27.29
N PRO A 86 -5.75 -8.75 26.76
CA PRO A 86 -6.78 -8.18 27.62
C PRO A 86 -7.33 -9.31 28.51
N ALA A 87 -7.27 -9.10 29.82
CA ALA A 87 -7.81 -10.00 30.83
C ALA A 87 -9.32 -10.15 30.59
N GLN A 88 -9.76 -11.38 30.29
CA GLN A 88 -11.18 -11.72 30.32
C GLN A 88 -11.66 -11.62 31.77
N ALA A 89 -12.51 -10.65 32.06
CA ALA A 89 -13.21 -10.53 33.32
C ALA A 89 -14.20 -11.69 33.45
N GLY A 90 -13.80 -12.73 34.20
CA GLY A 90 -14.68 -13.81 34.60
C GLY A 90 -15.72 -13.31 35.60
N GLU A 91 -16.99 -13.33 35.17
CA GLU A 91 -18.18 -13.12 35.98
C GLU A 91 -18.19 -14.09 37.17
N ARG A 92 -18.20 -13.55 38.39
CA ARG A 92 -18.35 -14.35 39.61
C ARG A 92 -19.81 -14.72 39.79
N VAL A 93 -20.10 -16.01 39.66
CA VAL A 93 -21.36 -16.61 40.09
C VAL A 93 -21.46 -16.47 41.61
N ALA A 94 -22.43 -15.69 42.09
CA ALA A 94 -22.80 -15.62 43.49
C ALA A 94 -23.59 -16.90 43.86
N ALA A 95 -23.18 -17.54 44.95
CA ALA A 95 -23.92 -18.58 45.65
C ALA A 95 -24.34 -18.05 47.03
#